data_AF-A0A5C8MNB6-F1
#
_entry.id   AF-A0A5C8MNB6-F1
#
_cell.length_a   1.000
_cell.length_b   1.000
_cell.length_c   1.000
_cell.angle_alpha   90.00
_cell.angle_beta   90.00
_cell.angle_gamma   90.00
#
_symmetry.space_group_name_H-M   'P 1'
#
loop_
_entity.id
_entity.type
_entity.pdbx_description
1 polymer ?
#
loop_
_entity_poly.entity_id
_entity_poly.type
_entity_poly.pdbx_seq_one_letter_code
_entity_poly.pdbx_strand_id
1 'polypeptide(L)'
;VKAYGELEFWFALIKIVTIVFMIIVGLGMILFGIGNGGVATGISNLWEHGGFLPNGFTGVLMSLQMVMFAYLGIEMLGVTAGEVKNPEKSLTRAINTVFWRILIFYVGALFVIMSIYPWNEIGEKGSPFVLTFEKIGIHAAAGIINFVVLTAALSSCNSGIFSTSRMLFNLAEQKEAPPSFAKLTKRGIPGVALIVTALAMLVGVYLNYVSEKVFQWVTSVATFGAIWTWAIILLSQLHFRKRLSPEKQKQLKYKMPLYPYSSYIALAFLVGVVGLMAYFPDTRIALIIGPAWLILLVVVYYAKGMHKRHAYPSDKKLVS
;
A
#
# COMPACT_ATOMS: atom_id res chain seq x y z
N VAL A 1 -12.51 -13.26 -13.26
CA VAL A 1 -12.12 -13.31 -11.83
C VAL A 1 -11.23 -14.51 -11.50
N LYS A 2 -11.51 -15.74 -11.98
CA LYS A 2 -10.66 -16.92 -11.73
C LYS A 2 -9.17 -16.72 -12.09
N ALA A 3 -8.87 -16.27 -13.31
CA ALA A 3 -7.49 -16.03 -13.76
C ALA A 3 -6.74 -14.98 -12.90
N TYR A 4 -7.41 -13.91 -12.49
CA TYR A 4 -6.84 -12.91 -11.57
C TYR A 4 -6.44 -13.56 -10.23
N GLY A 5 -7.34 -14.34 -9.62
CA GLY A 5 -7.08 -15.00 -8.34
C GLY A 5 -5.96 -16.03 -8.42
N GLU A 6 -5.86 -16.77 -9.52
CA GLU A 6 -4.81 -17.76 -9.75
C GLU A 6 -3.44 -17.11 -9.96
N LEU A 7 -3.36 -16.05 -10.78
CA LEU A 7 -2.12 -15.28 -10.95
C LEU A 7 -1.66 -14.64 -9.65
N GLU A 8 -2.57 -14.01 -8.90
CA GLU A 8 -2.23 -13.44 -7.60
C GLU A 8 -1.78 -14.49 -6.58
N PHE A 9 -2.36 -15.68 -6.60
CA PHE A 9 -1.91 -16.78 -5.75
C PHE A 9 -0.45 -17.14 -6.03
N TRP A 10 -0.09 -17.34 -7.31
CA TRP A 10 1.27 -17.68 -7.70
C TRP A 10 2.25 -16.54 -7.43
N PHE A 11 1.91 -15.29 -7.77
CA PHE A 11 2.77 -14.15 -7.47
C PHE A 11 2.96 -13.93 -5.97
N ALA A 12 1.92 -14.11 -5.16
CA ALA A 12 2.03 -14.04 -3.71
C ALA A 12 2.92 -15.16 -3.16
N LEU A 13 2.81 -16.38 -3.69
CA LEU A 13 3.62 -17.52 -3.27
C LEU A 13 5.11 -17.27 -3.53
N ILE A 14 5.46 -16.84 -4.75
CA ILE A 14 6.85 -16.52 -5.13
C ILE A 14 7.45 -15.51 -4.15
N LYS A 15 6.76 -14.38 -3.92
CA LYS A 15 7.19 -13.34 -2.99
C LYS A 15 7.43 -13.87 -1.58
N ILE A 16 6.46 -14.60 -1.03
CA ILE A 16 6.51 -15.11 0.35
C ILE A 16 7.67 -16.09 0.51
N VAL A 17 7.79 -17.06 -0.41
CA VAL A 17 8.86 -18.07 -0.37
C VAL A 17 10.22 -17.41 -0.45
N THR A 18 10.39 -16.44 -1.35
CA THR A 18 11.66 -15.71 -1.46
C THR A 18 12.01 -15.00 -0.16
N ILE A 19 11.12 -14.16 0.39
CA ILE A 19 11.42 -13.39 1.59
C ILE A 19 11.71 -14.31 2.79
N VAL A 20 10.95 -15.39 2.96
CA VAL A 20 11.21 -16.37 4.03
C VAL A 20 12.58 -17.02 3.86
N PHE A 21 12.91 -17.44 2.65
CA PHE A 21 14.22 -18.01 2.34
C PHE A 21 15.36 -17.02 2.62
N MET A 22 15.19 -15.75 2.24
CA MET A 22 16.14 -14.68 2.53
C MET A 22 16.40 -14.51 4.03
N ILE A 23 15.33 -14.51 4.83
CA ILE A 23 15.43 -14.37 6.29
C ILE A 23 16.16 -15.57 6.88
N ILE A 24 15.81 -16.80 6.49
CA ILE A 24 16.45 -18.02 7.01
C ILE A 24 17.93 -18.04 6.67
N VAL A 25 18.28 -17.78 5.41
CA VAL A 25 19.67 -17.78 4.95
C VAL A 25 20.47 -16.68 5.66
N GLY A 26 19.94 -15.47 5.73
CA GLY A 26 20.65 -14.37 6.38
C GLY A 26 20.79 -14.56 7.89
N LEU A 27 19.81 -15.16 8.58
CA LEU A 27 19.99 -15.59 9.97
C LEU A 27 21.10 -16.65 10.09
N GLY A 28 21.23 -17.55 9.11
CA GLY A 28 22.35 -18.47 9.01
C GLY A 28 23.71 -17.78 8.89
N MET A 29 23.81 -16.70 8.12
CA MET A 29 25.02 -15.87 8.03
C MET A 29 25.33 -15.16 9.35
N ILE A 30 24.29 -14.61 9.99
CA ILE A 30 24.40 -13.86 11.26
C ILE A 30 24.85 -14.75 12.41
N LEU A 31 24.30 -15.95 12.52
CA LEU A 31 24.51 -16.84 13.66
C LEU A 31 25.69 -17.81 13.47
N PHE A 32 25.89 -18.30 12.24
CA PHE A 32 26.84 -19.39 11.96
C PHE A 32 27.90 -19.02 10.92
N GLY A 33 27.86 -17.81 10.34
CA GLY A 33 28.84 -17.39 9.34
C GLY A 33 28.75 -18.17 8.03
N ILE A 34 27.57 -18.70 7.69
CA ILE A 34 27.34 -19.39 6.41
C ILE A 34 27.69 -18.44 5.25
N GLY A 35 28.57 -18.87 4.35
CA GLY A 35 29.06 -18.02 3.25
C GLY A 35 29.98 -16.86 3.67
N ASN A 36 30.42 -16.81 4.93
CA ASN A 36 31.40 -15.86 5.46
C ASN A 36 32.56 -16.60 6.16
N GLY A 37 33.03 -17.70 5.57
CA GLY A 37 34.14 -18.49 6.11
C GLY A 37 33.91 -19.10 7.50
N GLY A 38 32.63 -19.24 7.93
CA GLY A 38 32.28 -19.71 9.28
C GLY A 38 32.37 -18.64 10.37
N VAL A 39 32.68 -17.39 10.00
CA VAL A 39 32.69 -16.26 10.93
C VAL A 39 31.31 -15.60 10.91
N ALA A 40 30.61 -15.68 12.04
CA ALA A 40 29.32 -15.03 12.24
C ALA A 40 29.43 -13.52 11.97
N THR A 41 28.56 -12.98 11.11
CA THR A 41 28.55 -11.53 10.83
C THR A 41 28.04 -10.73 12.02
N GLY A 42 27.26 -11.37 12.90
CA GLY A 42 26.59 -10.69 14.00
C GLY A 42 25.55 -9.66 13.51
N ILE A 43 25.19 -8.74 14.40
CA ILE A 43 24.18 -7.70 14.17
C ILE A 43 24.73 -6.29 14.41
N SER A 44 26.06 -6.16 14.55
CA SER A 44 26.72 -4.94 14.99
C SER A 44 26.58 -3.78 13.99
N ASN A 45 26.43 -4.11 12.69
CA ASN A 45 26.14 -3.15 11.62
C ASN A 45 24.90 -2.28 11.87
N LEU A 46 23.98 -2.70 12.75
CA LEU A 46 22.79 -1.91 13.13
C LEU A 46 23.13 -0.64 13.92
N TRP A 47 24.33 -0.53 14.48
CA TRP A 47 24.74 0.65 15.27
C TRP A 47 26.20 1.07 15.10
N GLU A 48 27.07 0.25 14.50
CA GLU A 48 28.49 0.60 14.33
C GLU A 48 28.73 1.77 13.35
N HIS A 49 27.85 1.94 12.37
CA HIS A 49 28.02 2.93 11.29
C HIS A 49 27.31 4.25 11.60
N GLY A 50 27.65 4.88 12.72
CA GLY A 50 27.04 6.15 13.15
C GLY A 50 25.86 6.02 14.13
N GLY A 51 25.74 4.89 14.82
CA GLY A 51 24.69 4.63 15.80
C GLY A 51 23.38 4.13 15.20
N PHE A 52 22.36 3.97 16.05
CA PHE A 52 21.02 3.51 15.63
C PHE A 52 20.27 4.56 14.79
N LEU A 53 20.58 5.84 14.98
CA LEU A 53 19.97 6.98 14.26
C LEU A 53 21.07 7.85 13.62
N PRO A 54 21.77 7.34 12.59
CA PRO A 54 22.91 8.04 11.99
C PRO A 54 22.52 9.37 11.32
N ASN A 55 21.28 9.46 10.82
CA ASN A 55 20.69 10.68 10.25
C ASN A 55 19.79 11.44 11.25
N GLY A 56 19.89 11.11 12.54
CA GLY A 56 19.06 11.65 13.61
C GLY A 56 17.56 11.39 13.41
N PHE A 57 16.73 12.12 14.17
CA PHE A 57 15.27 12.01 14.07
C PHE A 57 14.75 12.52 12.72
N THR A 58 15.42 13.50 12.11
CA THR A 58 15.08 14.03 10.78
C THR A 58 15.12 12.94 9.70
N GLY A 59 16.10 12.03 9.73
CA GLY A 59 16.16 10.90 8.79
C GLY A 59 14.97 9.93 8.93
N VAL A 60 14.48 9.73 10.16
CA VAL A 60 13.26 8.94 10.40
C VAL A 60 12.04 9.63 9.77
N LEU A 61 11.93 10.95 9.93
CA LEU A 61 10.85 11.73 9.33
C LEU A 61 10.91 11.75 7.80
N MET A 62 12.11 11.83 7.22
CA MET A 62 12.32 11.76 5.76
C MET A 62 11.91 10.40 5.18
N SER A 63 12.25 9.30 5.86
CA SER A 63 11.89 7.96 5.39
C SER A 63 10.40 7.64 5.52
N LEU A 64 9.69 8.31 6.43
CA LEU A 64 8.29 8.03 6.73
C LEU A 64 7.40 8.09 5.49
N GLN A 65 7.62 9.03 4.58
CA GLN A 65 6.82 9.12 3.36
C GLN A 65 6.97 7.88 2.47
N MET A 66 8.20 7.42 2.25
CA MET A 66 8.45 6.24 1.42
C MET A 66 7.86 4.99 2.06
N VAL A 67 7.93 4.91 3.39
CA VAL A 67 7.26 3.85 4.17
C VAL A 67 5.75 3.92 3.98
N MET A 68 5.13 5.11 4.04
CA MET A 68 3.68 5.27 3.80
C MET A 68 3.28 4.85 2.39
N PHE A 69 4.08 5.22 1.38
CA PHE A 69 3.87 4.81 0.00
C PHE A 69 3.89 3.28 -0.14
N ALA A 70 4.83 2.59 0.53
CA ALA A 70 4.95 1.14 0.49
C ALA A 70 3.72 0.40 1.05
N TYR A 71 2.88 1.06 1.86
CA TYR A 71 1.65 0.49 2.42
C TYR A 71 0.36 0.88 1.67
N LEU A 72 0.49 1.59 0.56
CA LEU A 72 -0.65 1.90 -0.31
C LEU A 72 -1.30 0.60 -0.82
N GLY A 73 -2.63 0.58 -0.88
CA GLY A 73 -3.39 -0.58 -1.35
C GLY A 73 -3.93 -1.48 -0.24
N ILE A 74 -3.64 -1.21 1.03
CA ILE A 74 -4.28 -1.93 2.16
C ILE A 74 -5.80 -1.72 2.18
N GLU A 75 -6.28 -0.57 1.69
CA GLU A 75 -7.70 -0.25 1.51
C GLU A 75 -8.43 -1.20 0.56
N MET A 76 -7.70 -1.96 -0.26
CA MET A 76 -8.27 -3.00 -1.13
C MET A 76 -8.96 -4.12 -0.36
N LEU A 77 -8.60 -4.33 0.91
CA LEU A 77 -9.33 -5.24 1.79
C LEU A 77 -10.80 -4.81 1.94
N GLY A 78 -11.08 -3.50 1.94
CA GLY A 78 -12.44 -2.96 1.99
C GLY A 78 -13.19 -3.16 0.67
N VAL A 79 -12.55 -2.88 -0.46
CA VAL A 79 -13.15 -3.03 -1.80
C VAL A 79 -13.52 -4.48 -2.09
N THR A 80 -12.67 -5.42 -1.67
CA THR A 80 -12.89 -6.85 -1.91
C THR A 80 -13.81 -7.51 -0.88
N ALA A 81 -14.14 -6.84 0.23
CA ALA A 81 -14.99 -7.40 1.28
C ALA A 81 -16.38 -7.83 0.76
N GLY A 82 -16.93 -7.13 -0.24
CA GLY A 82 -18.22 -7.46 -0.85
C GLY A 82 -18.22 -8.72 -1.73
N GLU A 83 -17.04 -9.20 -2.14
CA GLU A 83 -16.89 -10.37 -3.04
C GLU A 83 -16.44 -11.64 -2.30
N VAL A 84 -16.12 -11.55 -1.01
CA VAL A 84 -15.50 -12.64 -0.23
C VAL A 84 -16.54 -13.50 0.49
N LYS A 85 -16.37 -14.81 0.43
CA LYS A 85 -17.17 -15.77 1.22
C LYS A 85 -16.90 -15.60 2.71
N ASN A 86 -17.96 -15.56 3.51
CA ASN A 86 -17.90 -15.37 4.97
C ASN A 86 -17.05 -14.13 5.35
N PRO A 87 -17.48 -12.92 4.95
CA PRO A 87 -16.68 -11.71 5.06
C PRO A 87 -16.25 -11.43 6.51
N GLU A 88 -17.10 -11.74 7.50
CA GLU A 88 -16.77 -11.59 8.92
C GLU A 88 -15.47 -12.30 9.33
N LYS A 89 -15.36 -13.60 9.03
CA LYS A 89 -14.18 -14.41 9.41
C LYS A 89 -12.98 -14.07 8.52
N SER A 90 -13.23 -13.96 7.21
CA SER A 90 -12.19 -13.73 6.21
C SER A 90 -11.53 -12.37 6.37
N LEU A 91 -12.31 -11.30 6.57
CA LEU A 91 -11.82 -9.94 6.75
C LEU A 91 -11.10 -9.78 8.09
N THR A 92 -11.65 -10.31 9.18
CA THR A 92 -11.00 -10.28 10.50
C THR A 92 -9.64 -10.96 10.48
N ARG A 93 -9.56 -12.14 9.84
CA ARG A 93 -8.28 -12.85 9.66
C ARG A 93 -7.32 -12.03 8.81
N ALA A 94 -7.78 -11.49 7.68
CA ALA A 94 -6.95 -10.69 6.78
C ALA A 94 -6.34 -9.50 7.52
N ILE A 95 -7.15 -8.70 8.22
CA ILE A 95 -6.71 -7.54 9.02
C ILE A 95 -5.65 -7.96 10.05
N ASN A 96 -5.93 -8.98 10.87
CA ASN A 96 -5.00 -9.39 11.93
C ASN A 96 -3.68 -9.96 11.36
N THR A 97 -3.72 -10.58 10.19
CA THR A 97 -2.50 -11.08 9.54
C THR A 97 -1.64 -9.99 8.91
N VAL A 98 -2.19 -8.80 8.60
CA VAL A 98 -1.39 -7.69 8.05
C VAL A 98 -0.27 -7.32 9.02
N PHE A 99 -0.56 -7.18 10.31
CA PHE A 99 0.45 -6.83 11.31
C PHE A 99 1.63 -7.82 11.32
N TRP A 100 1.35 -9.12 11.35
CA TRP A 100 2.38 -10.15 11.31
C TRP A 100 3.15 -10.17 9.98
N ARG A 101 2.48 -9.91 8.87
CA ARG A 101 3.14 -9.80 7.55
C ARG A 101 4.11 -8.62 7.51
N ILE A 102 3.78 -7.49 8.12
CA ILE A 102 4.67 -6.34 8.25
C ILE A 102 5.90 -6.70 9.07
N LEU A 103 5.70 -7.29 10.26
CA LEU A 103 6.82 -7.67 11.13
C LEU A 103 7.74 -8.68 10.46
N ILE A 104 7.20 -9.74 9.86
CA ILE A 104 8.01 -10.80 9.28
C ILE A 104 8.67 -10.33 7.98
N PHE A 105 7.88 -9.83 7.02
CA PHE A 105 8.38 -9.60 5.65
C PHE A 105 9.09 -8.26 5.46
N TYR A 106 8.76 -7.24 6.25
CA TYR A 106 9.41 -5.93 6.15
C TYR A 106 10.47 -5.78 7.22
N VAL A 107 10.06 -5.83 8.49
CA VAL A 107 10.99 -5.60 9.61
C VAL A 107 12.03 -6.73 9.69
N GLY A 108 11.61 -7.99 9.58
CA GLY A 108 12.51 -9.14 9.60
C GLY A 108 13.50 -9.14 8.42
N ALA A 109 13.03 -8.82 7.21
CA ALA A 109 13.90 -8.74 6.04
C ALA A 109 14.92 -7.59 6.17
N LEU A 110 14.48 -6.39 6.57
CA LEU A 110 15.37 -5.24 6.78
C LEU A 110 16.37 -5.50 7.91
N PHE A 111 15.92 -6.10 9.01
CA PHE A 111 16.79 -6.48 10.12
C PHE A 111 17.93 -7.39 9.64
N VAL A 112 17.61 -8.42 8.86
CA VAL A 112 18.61 -9.35 8.30
C VAL A 112 19.57 -8.62 7.36
N ILE A 113 19.06 -7.85 6.40
CA ILE A 113 19.92 -7.13 5.45
C ILE A 113 20.85 -6.15 6.16
N MET A 114 20.32 -5.32 7.05
CA MET A 114 21.08 -4.29 7.75
C MET A 114 22.04 -4.86 8.81
N SER A 115 21.79 -6.09 9.28
CA SER A 115 22.75 -6.81 10.12
C SER A 115 23.96 -7.31 9.31
N ILE A 116 23.73 -7.73 8.07
CA ILE A 116 24.78 -8.28 7.19
C ILE A 116 25.56 -7.18 6.46
N TYR A 117 24.88 -6.11 6.06
CA TYR A 117 25.45 -5.01 5.28
C TYR A 117 25.35 -3.67 6.01
N PRO A 118 26.47 -2.91 6.08
CA PRO A 118 26.47 -1.54 6.56
C PRO A 118 25.47 -0.68 5.78
N TRP A 119 24.61 0.07 6.47
CA TRP A 119 23.56 0.86 5.81
C TRP A 119 24.10 1.89 4.81
N ASN A 120 25.32 2.39 5.03
CA ASN A 120 26.03 3.34 4.19
C ASN A 120 26.65 2.72 2.93
N GLU A 121 26.71 1.39 2.85
CA GLU A 121 27.14 0.64 1.66
C GLU A 121 25.95 0.09 0.85
N ILE A 122 24.74 0.26 1.36
CA ILE A 122 23.50 -0.11 0.68
C ILE A 122 23.14 0.99 -0.35
N GLY A 123 23.71 0.91 -1.57
CA GLY A 123 23.41 1.78 -2.74
C GLY A 123 24.65 2.07 -3.62
N GLU A 124 24.63 2.38 -4.93
CA GLU A 124 23.59 2.76 -5.90
C GLU A 124 23.34 1.71 -7.01
N LYS A 125 24.08 0.58 -7.02
CA LYS A 125 24.02 -0.43 -8.09
C LYS A 125 23.63 -1.80 -7.53
N GLY A 126 22.46 -2.28 -7.94
CA GLY A 126 21.97 -3.63 -7.59
C GLY A 126 21.12 -3.66 -6.32
N SER A 127 20.35 -4.75 -6.17
CA SER A 127 19.46 -4.93 -5.03
C SER A 127 20.26 -5.48 -3.83
N PRO A 128 20.11 -4.93 -2.62
CA PRO A 128 20.79 -5.44 -1.41
C PRO A 128 20.50 -6.92 -1.15
N PHE A 129 19.32 -7.37 -1.56
CA PHE A 129 18.92 -8.77 -1.52
C PHE A 129 19.78 -9.65 -2.43
N VAL A 130 20.18 -9.15 -3.60
CA VAL A 130 21.09 -9.85 -4.53
C VAL A 130 22.47 -9.99 -3.90
N LEU A 131 22.99 -8.91 -3.30
CA LEU A 131 24.31 -8.89 -2.68
C LEU A 131 24.44 -9.94 -1.57
N THR A 132 23.40 -10.14 -0.76
CA THR A 132 23.39 -11.19 0.28
C THR A 132 23.58 -12.59 -0.32
N PHE A 133 22.91 -12.87 -1.44
CA PHE A 133 23.01 -14.18 -2.06
C PHE A 133 24.29 -14.41 -2.88
N GLU A 134 24.87 -13.35 -3.43
CA GLU A 134 26.16 -13.43 -4.12
C GLU A 134 27.28 -13.82 -3.14
N LYS A 135 27.28 -13.28 -1.91
CA LYS A 135 28.27 -13.63 -0.88
C LYS A 135 28.26 -15.11 -0.49
N ILE A 136 27.09 -15.75 -0.49
CA ILE A 136 26.99 -17.19 -0.17
C ILE A 136 27.27 -18.10 -1.37
N GLY A 137 27.70 -17.54 -2.52
CA GLY A 137 28.08 -18.30 -3.71
C GLY A 137 26.92 -18.63 -4.67
N ILE A 138 25.74 -18.05 -4.48
CA ILE A 138 24.62 -18.24 -5.43
C ILE A 138 24.74 -17.21 -6.54
N HIS A 139 25.55 -17.51 -7.55
CA HIS A 139 25.77 -16.64 -8.71
C HIS A 139 24.48 -16.36 -9.52
N ALA A 140 23.48 -17.26 -9.46
CA ALA A 140 22.19 -17.07 -10.11
C ALA A 140 21.24 -16.12 -9.34
N ALA A 141 21.64 -15.62 -8.17
CA ALA A 141 20.74 -14.90 -7.29
C ALA A 141 20.30 -13.54 -7.81
N ALA A 142 21.17 -12.86 -8.56
CA ALA A 142 20.81 -11.64 -9.27
C ALA A 142 19.58 -11.86 -10.17
N GLY A 143 19.61 -12.94 -10.96
CA GLY A 143 18.51 -13.33 -11.84
C GLY A 143 17.25 -13.72 -11.07
N ILE A 144 17.38 -14.52 -10.01
CA ILE A 144 16.24 -14.96 -9.19
C ILE A 144 15.57 -13.76 -8.51
N ILE A 145 16.33 -12.87 -7.90
CA ILE A 145 15.76 -11.72 -7.19
C ILE A 145 15.16 -10.72 -8.17
N ASN A 146 15.79 -10.47 -9.32
CA ASN A 146 15.19 -9.65 -10.37
C ASN A 146 13.86 -10.26 -10.85
N PHE A 147 13.81 -11.58 -11.07
CA PHE A 147 12.56 -12.28 -11.39
C PHE A 147 11.50 -12.08 -10.30
N VAL A 148 11.86 -12.24 -9.03
CA VAL A 148 10.94 -12.05 -7.90
C VAL A 148 10.43 -10.60 -7.85
N VAL A 149 11.30 -9.60 -8.00
CA VAL A 149 10.94 -8.18 -8.04
C VAL A 149 9.98 -7.90 -9.21
N LEU A 150 10.23 -8.48 -10.39
CA LEU A 150 9.31 -8.38 -11.53
C LEU A 150 7.94 -8.99 -11.22
N THR A 151 7.89 -10.18 -10.61
CA THR A 151 6.59 -10.78 -10.20
C THR A 151 5.87 -9.94 -9.15
N ALA A 152 6.62 -9.29 -8.25
CA ALA A 152 6.05 -8.38 -7.27
C ALA A 152 5.44 -7.14 -7.91
N ALA A 153 6.15 -6.53 -8.87
CA ALA A 153 5.67 -5.41 -9.66
C ALA A 153 4.42 -5.78 -10.48
N LEU A 154 4.45 -6.94 -11.16
CA LEU A 154 3.30 -7.44 -11.94
C LEU A 154 2.06 -7.68 -11.08
N SER A 155 2.22 -8.24 -9.88
CA SER A 155 1.12 -8.42 -8.92
C SER A 155 0.54 -7.08 -8.44
N SER A 156 1.40 -6.08 -8.18
CA SER A 156 0.94 -4.73 -7.84
C SER A 156 0.15 -4.10 -9.00
N CYS A 157 0.67 -4.19 -10.23
CA CYS A 157 -0.01 -3.71 -11.44
C CYS A 157 -1.36 -4.39 -11.65
N ASN A 158 -1.41 -5.72 -11.55
CA ASN A 158 -2.63 -6.50 -11.73
C ASN A 158 -3.70 -6.12 -10.69
N SER A 159 -3.31 -5.98 -9.41
CA SER A 159 -4.19 -5.52 -8.33
C SER A 159 -4.67 -4.07 -8.54
N GLY A 160 -3.78 -3.17 -8.99
CA GLY A 160 -4.10 -1.78 -9.30
C GLY A 160 -5.10 -1.62 -10.46
N ILE A 161 -4.94 -2.40 -11.53
CA ILE A 161 -5.87 -2.39 -12.68
C ILE A 161 -7.23 -2.96 -12.26
N PHE A 162 -7.22 -4.09 -11.55
CA PHE A 162 -8.43 -4.78 -11.09
C PHE A 162 -9.27 -3.92 -10.14
N SER A 163 -8.63 -3.19 -9.25
CA SER A 163 -9.27 -2.32 -8.27
C SER A 163 -9.85 -1.06 -8.89
N THR A 164 -9.03 -0.32 -9.62
CA THR A 164 -9.41 0.96 -10.23
C THR A 164 -10.53 0.78 -11.24
N SER A 165 -10.48 -0.28 -12.05
CA SER A 165 -11.56 -0.57 -13.01
C SER A 165 -12.91 -0.84 -12.33
N ARG A 166 -12.93 -1.47 -11.15
CA ARG A 166 -14.14 -1.65 -10.35
C ARG A 166 -14.62 -0.37 -9.68
N MET A 167 -13.70 0.45 -9.18
CA MET A 167 -14.07 1.75 -8.63
C MET A 167 -14.73 2.63 -9.70
N LEU A 168 -14.15 2.68 -10.91
CA LEU A 168 -14.75 3.38 -12.06
C LEU A 168 -16.11 2.81 -12.46
N PHE A 169 -16.26 1.48 -12.46
CA PHE A 169 -17.54 0.81 -12.69
C PHE A 169 -18.60 1.23 -11.64
N ASN A 170 -18.26 1.19 -10.35
CA ASN A 170 -19.15 1.56 -9.27
C ASN A 170 -19.58 3.03 -9.34
N LEU A 171 -18.64 3.93 -9.67
CA LEU A 171 -18.95 5.34 -9.91
C LEU A 171 -19.91 5.51 -11.10
N ALA A 172 -19.74 4.74 -12.17
CA ALA A 172 -20.61 4.82 -13.35
C ALA A 172 -22.01 4.28 -13.08
N GLU A 173 -22.15 3.19 -12.31
CA GLU A 173 -23.43 2.68 -11.81
C GLU A 173 -24.18 3.74 -10.99
N GLN A 174 -23.45 4.53 -10.19
CA GLN A 174 -23.98 5.64 -9.40
C GLN A 174 -24.17 6.94 -10.22
N LYS A 175 -23.93 6.89 -11.54
CA LYS A 175 -24.02 8.04 -12.46
C LYS A 175 -23.04 9.18 -12.12
N GLU A 176 -21.93 8.85 -11.47
CA GLU A 176 -20.83 9.75 -11.11
C GLU A 176 -19.64 9.68 -12.08
N ALA A 177 -19.60 8.66 -12.94
CA ALA A 177 -18.64 8.52 -14.03
C ALA A 177 -19.34 8.26 -15.38
N PRO A 178 -18.65 8.38 -16.54
CA PRO A 178 -19.23 8.11 -17.85
C PRO A 178 -19.93 6.73 -17.91
N PRO A 179 -21.12 6.64 -18.51
CA PRO A 179 -21.92 5.40 -18.53
C PRO A 179 -21.22 4.26 -19.30
N SER A 180 -20.23 4.57 -20.14
CA SER A 180 -19.40 3.56 -20.80
C SER A 180 -18.63 2.68 -19.81
N PHE A 181 -18.26 3.20 -18.63
CA PHE A 181 -17.55 2.43 -17.61
C PHE A 181 -18.44 1.43 -16.87
N ALA A 182 -19.77 1.60 -16.89
CA ALA A 182 -20.74 0.63 -16.35
C ALA A 182 -20.96 -0.58 -17.28
N LYS A 183 -20.37 -0.59 -18.50
CA LYS A 183 -20.56 -1.70 -19.44
C LYS A 183 -19.70 -2.90 -19.05
N LEU A 184 -20.36 -4.02 -18.75
CA LEU A 184 -19.71 -5.30 -18.51
C LEU A 184 -19.51 -6.09 -19.81
N THR A 185 -18.39 -6.80 -19.90
CA THR A 185 -18.16 -7.82 -20.93
C THR A 185 -18.98 -9.08 -20.65
N LYS A 186 -19.08 -10.00 -21.63
CA LYS A 186 -19.72 -11.32 -21.44
C LYS A 186 -19.16 -12.13 -20.26
N ARG A 187 -17.93 -11.80 -19.80
CA ARG A 187 -17.25 -12.45 -18.67
C ARG A 187 -17.44 -11.70 -17.34
N GLY A 188 -18.31 -10.69 -17.29
CA GLY A 188 -18.62 -9.92 -16.08
C GLY A 188 -17.52 -8.95 -15.65
N ILE A 189 -16.71 -8.45 -16.58
CA ILE A 189 -15.58 -7.54 -16.29
C ILE A 189 -15.89 -6.16 -16.89
N PRO A 190 -15.65 -5.04 -16.18
CA PRO A 190 -15.82 -3.68 -16.70
C PRO A 190 -14.72 -3.34 -17.72
N GLY A 191 -14.90 -3.81 -18.96
CA GLY A 191 -13.85 -3.83 -19.98
C GLY A 191 -13.33 -2.45 -20.38
N VAL A 192 -14.22 -1.47 -20.54
CA VAL A 192 -13.82 -0.09 -20.89
C VAL A 192 -13.00 0.54 -19.77
N ALA A 193 -13.46 0.41 -18.52
CA ALA A 193 -12.74 0.93 -17.35
C ALA A 193 -11.36 0.27 -17.19
N LEU A 194 -11.27 -1.03 -17.46
CA LEU A 194 -10.01 -1.78 -17.44
C LEU A 194 -9.02 -1.25 -18.49
N ILE A 195 -9.45 -1.07 -19.74
CA ILE A 195 -8.58 -0.57 -20.82
C ILE A 195 -8.10 0.84 -20.51
N VAL A 196 -8.99 1.74 -20.07
CA VAL A 196 -8.61 3.12 -19.71
C VAL A 196 -7.60 3.15 -18.56
N THR A 197 -7.80 2.29 -17.55
CA THR A 197 -6.86 2.17 -16.43
C THR A 197 -5.48 1.69 -16.91
N ALA A 198 -5.44 0.66 -17.76
CA ALA A 198 -4.20 0.13 -18.32
C ALA A 198 -3.46 1.17 -19.19
N LEU A 199 -4.19 1.93 -20.02
CA LEU A 199 -3.62 3.02 -20.81
C LEU A 199 -3.07 4.14 -19.93
N ALA A 200 -3.76 4.53 -18.87
CA ALA A 200 -3.27 5.52 -17.91
C ALA A 200 -1.96 5.07 -17.24
N MET A 201 -1.83 3.78 -16.90
CA MET A 201 -0.58 3.23 -16.39
C MET A 201 0.55 3.28 -17.42
N LEU A 202 0.28 2.97 -18.70
CA LEU A 202 1.28 3.06 -19.77
C LEU A 202 1.77 4.50 -19.99
N VAL A 203 0.88 5.49 -19.84
CA VAL A 203 1.28 6.90 -19.83
C VAL A 203 2.24 7.19 -18.66
N GLY A 204 1.95 6.66 -17.46
CA GLY A 204 2.86 6.75 -16.31
C GLY A 204 4.24 6.14 -16.57
N VAL A 205 4.29 4.95 -17.20
CA VAL A 205 5.54 4.29 -17.60
C VAL A 205 6.31 5.15 -18.60
N TYR A 206 5.64 5.71 -19.61
CA TYR A 206 6.25 6.60 -20.58
C TYR A 206 6.83 7.85 -19.91
N LEU A 207 6.08 8.52 -19.04
CA LEU A 207 6.55 9.70 -18.31
C LEU A 207 7.77 9.37 -17.43
N ASN A 208 7.78 8.19 -16.80
CA ASN A 208 8.91 7.74 -16.00
C ASN A 208 10.18 7.47 -16.84
N TYR A 209 10.02 7.06 -18.10
CA TYR A 209 11.15 6.92 -19.03
C TYR A 209 11.74 8.28 -19.44
N VAL A 210 10.91 9.34 -19.48
CA VAL A 210 11.35 10.70 -19.83
C VAL A 210 12.10 11.38 -18.68
N SER A 211 11.71 11.13 -17.43
CA SER A 211 12.43 11.69 -16.27
C SER A 211 12.21 10.87 -14.99
N GLU A 212 13.30 10.54 -14.30
CA GLU A 212 13.26 9.85 -13.00
C GLU A 212 12.53 10.66 -11.91
N LYS A 213 12.45 11.99 -12.05
CA LYS A 213 11.67 12.86 -11.14
C LYS A 213 10.18 12.55 -11.17
N VAL A 214 9.68 11.97 -12.27
CA VAL A 214 8.28 11.55 -12.38
C VAL A 214 7.95 10.49 -11.36
N PHE A 215 8.85 9.54 -11.08
CA PHE A 215 8.64 8.55 -10.03
C PHE A 215 8.38 9.23 -8.68
N GLN A 216 9.25 10.18 -8.29
CA GLN A 216 9.12 10.91 -7.03
C GLN A 216 7.81 11.72 -6.95
N TRP A 217 7.41 12.37 -8.04
CA TRP A 217 6.15 13.12 -8.08
C TRP A 217 4.93 12.22 -8.03
N VAL A 218 4.90 11.14 -8.82
CA VAL A 218 3.79 10.19 -8.87
C VAL A 218 3.61 9.51 -7.52
N THR A 219 4.70 9.05 -6.90
CA THR A 219 4.66 8.44 -5.57
C THR A 219 4.20 9.44 -4.51
N SER A 220 4.66 10.70 -4.56
CA SER A 220 4.20 11.74 -3.64
C SER A 220 2.70 12.04 -3.79
N VAL A 221 2.20 12.17 -5.02
CA VAL A 221 0.77 12.39 -5.31
C VAL A 221 -0.07 11.18 -4.90
N ALA A 222 0.41 9.96 -5.15
CA ALA A 222 -0.24 8.73 -4.71
C ALA A 222 -0.33 8.65 -3.18
N THR A 223 0.74 9.01 -2.46
CA THR A 223 0.74 9.06 -1.00
C THR A 223 -0.26 10.10 -0.48
N PHE A 224 -0.37 11.27 -1.09
CA PHE A 224 -1.42 12.24 -0.75
C PHE A 224 -2.83 11.64 -0.91
N GLY A 225 -3.09 10.97 -2.04
CA GLY A 225 -4.36 10.31 -2.31
C GLY A 225 -4.69 9.20 -1.29
N ALA A 226 -3.68 8.42 -0.88
CA ALA A 226 -3.83 7.40 0.15
C ALA A 226 -4.15 8.02 1.52
N ILE A 227 -3.41 9.06 1.93
CA ILE A 227 -3.67 9.79 3.18
C ILE A 227 -5.09 10.33 3.19
N TRP A 228 -5.53 10.97 2.11
CA TRP A 228 -6.90 11.47 1.97
C TRP A 228 -7.92 10.34 2.11
N THR A 229 -7.72 9.24 1.39
CA THR A 229 -8.61 8.07 1.42
C THR A 229 -8.72 7.48 2.84
N TRP A 230 -7.59 7.27 3.51
CA TRP A 230 -7.56 6.72 4.86
C TRP A 230 -8.17 7.69 5.88
N ALA A 231 -7.94 9.00 5.74
CA ALA A 231 -8.58 10.00 6.58
C ALA A 231 -10.12 9.95 6.44
N ILE A 232 -10.64 9.89 5.21
CA ILE A 232 -12.08 9.77 4.96
C ILE A 232 -12.64 8.45 5.51
N ILE A 233 -11.92 7.34 5.39
CA ILE A 233 -12.33 6.06 6.00
C ILE A 233 -12.44 6.18 7.52
N LEU A 234 -11.44 6.77 8.19
CA LEU A 234 -11.42 6.95 9.64
C LEU A 234 -12.54 7.88 10.12
N LEU A 235 -12.74 9.01 9.44
CA LEU A 235 -13.80 9.96 9.75
C LEU A 235 -15.19 9.35 9.53
N SER A 236 -15.37 8.60 8.43
CA SER A 236 -16.62 7.88 8.15
C SER A 236 -16.91 6.82 9.20
N GLN A 237 -15.89 6.09 9.65
CA GLN A 237 -16.02 5.09 10.71
C GLN A 237 -16.40 5.71 12.05
N LEU A 238 -15.76 6.83 12.42
CA LEU A 238 -16.05 7.58 13.65
C LEU A 238 -17.49 8.09 13.64
N HIS A 239 -17.92 8.68 12.52
CA HIS A 239 -19.27 9.21 12.38
C HIS A 239 -20.33 8.11 12.34
N PHE A 240 -20.05 7.01 11.61
CA PHE A 240 -20.91 5.83 11.56
C PHE A 240 -21.16 5.27 12.96
N ARG A 241 -20.11 5.05 13.75
CA ARG A 241 -20.25 4.55 15.13
C ARG A 241 -21.01 5.52 16.02
N LYS A 242 -20.74 6.82 15.93
CA LYS A 242 -21.47 7.86 16.69
C LYS A 242 -22.98 7.88 16.37
N ARG A 243 -23.39 7.50 15.16
CA ARG A 243 -24.80 7.42 14.76
C ARG A 243 -25.50 6.12 15.16
N LEU A 244 -24.76 5.08 15.53
CA LEU A 244 -25.36 3.83 16.02
C LEU A 244 -25.85 3.98 17.45
N SER A 245 -27.00 3.37 17.77
CA SER A 245 -27.45 3.23 19.16
C SER A 245 -26.43 2.43 19.98
N PRO A 246 -26.33 2.63 21.31
CA PRO A 246 -25.41 1.89 22.17
C PRO A 246 -25.56 0.37 22.05
N GLU A 247 -26.77 -0.13 21.83
CA GLU A 247 -27.05 -1.55 21.62
C GLU A 247 -26.49 -2.06 20.29
N LYS A 248 -26.70 -1.33 19.20
CA LYS A 248 -26.12 -1.68 17.88
C LYS A 248 -24.60 -1.59 17.88
N GLN A 249 -24.01 -0.67 18.64
CA GLN A 249 -22.56 -0.63 18.83
C GLN A 249 -22.03 -1.89 19.53
N LYS A 250 -22.74 -2.41 20.54
CA LYS A 250 -22.37 -3.66 21.24
C LYS A 250 -22.47 -4.89 20.33
N GLN A 251 -23.35 -4.86 19.32
CA GLN A 251 -23.51 -5.93 18.33
C GLN A 251 -22.44 -5.95 17.24
N LEU A 252 -21.54 -4.96 17.20
CA LEU A 252 -20.44 -4.95 16.22
C LEU A 252 -19.51 -6.16 16.46
N LYS A 253 -19.51 -7.07 15.49
CA LYS A 253 -18.75 -8.33 15.49
C LYS A 253 -17.24 -8.11 15.57
N TYR A 254 -16.73 -7.10 14.87
CA TYR A 254 -15.32 -6.71 14.97
C TYR A 254 -15.14 -5.59 16.01
N LYS A 255 -14.46 -5.94 17.11
CA LYS A 255 -14.06 -5.00 18.15
C LYS A 255 -12.72 -4.39 17.79
N MET A 256 -12.72 -3.08 17.55
CA MET A 256 -11.50 -2.34 17.24
C MET A 256 -10.75 -2.02 18.54
N PRO A 257 -9.49 -2.43 18.69
CA PRO A 257 -8.70 -2.14 19.88
C PRO A 257 -8.60 -0.63 20.14
N LEU A 258 -8.77 -0.21 21.40
CA LEU A 258 -8.61 1.18 21.86
C LEU A 258 -9.54 2.20 21.18
N TYR A 259 -10.65 1.76 20.58
CA TYR A 259 -11.64 2.69 20.03
C TYR A 259 -12.25 3.58 21.13
N PRO A 260 -12.41 4.90 20.91
CA PRO A 260 -12.15 5.67 19.68
C PRO A 260 -10.74 6.27 19.57
N TYR A 261 -9.91 6.16 20.63
CA TYR A 261 -8.59 6.78 20.68
C TYR A 261 -7.66 6.35 19.54
N SER A 262 -7.70 5.07 19.16
CA SER A 262 -6.91 4.56 18.03
C SER A 262 -7.25 5.25 16.70
N SER A 263 -8.51 5.61 16.44
CA SER A 263 -8.88 6.40 15.25
C SER A 263 -8.30 7.81 15.30
N TYR A 264 -8.33 8.46 16.46
CA TYR A 264 -7.82 9.82 16.63
C TYR A 264 -6.29 9.87 16.52
N ILE A 265 -5.59 8.88 17.10
CA ILE A 265 -4.14 8.72 16.97
C ILE A 265 -3.76 8.52 15.49
N ALA A 266 -4.50 7.66 14.77
CA ALA A 266 -4.26 7.46 13.34
C ALA A 266 -4.49 8.74 12.52
N LEU A 267 -5.55 9.49 12.80
CA LEU A 267 -5.80 10.78 12.14
C LEU A 267 -4.69 11.81 12.44
N ALA A 268 -4.26 11.91 13.70
CA ALA A 268 -3.16 12.81 14.08
C ALA A 268 -1.85 12.43 13.38
N PHE A 269 -1.57 11.12 13.26
CA PHE A 269 -0.43 10.63 12.51
C PHE A 269 -0.50 11.00 11.03
N LEU A 270 -1.66 10.83 10.38
CA LEU A 270 -1.86 11.25 8.98
C LEU A 270 -1.66 12.76 8.78
N VAL A 271 -2.15 13.59 9.71
CA VAL A 271 -1.89 15.03 9.71
C VAL A 271 -0.39 15.33 9.86
N GLY A 272 0.31 14.59 10.73
CA GLY A 272 1.76 14.68 10.87
C GLY A 272 2.49 14.39 9.55
N VAL A 273 2.10 13.33 8.83
CA VAL A 273 2.68 12.99 7.52
C VAL A 273 2.43 14.10 6.50
N VAL A 274 1.25 14.71 6.48
CA VAL A 274 0.98 15.90 5.62
C VAL A 274 1.90 17.06 5.98
N GLY A 275 2.14 17.30 7.28
CA GLY A 275 3.10 18.29 7.75
C GLY A 275 4.53 18.03 7.25
N LEU A 276 4.96 16.76 7.23
CA LEU A 276 6.26 16.37 6.67
C LEU A 276 6.31 16.56 5.15
N MET A 277 5.23 16.24 4.44
CA MET A 277 5.14 16.52 3.01
C MET A 277 5.23 18.02 2.71
N ALA A 278 4.72 18.87 3.61
CA ALA A 278 4.87 20.32 3.50
C ALA A 278 6.30 20.78 3.78
N TYR A 279 7.01 20.08 4.67
CA TYR A 279 8.37 20.42 5.04
C TYR A 279 9.39 20.07 3.95
N PHE A 280 9.24 18.95 3.22
CA PHE A 280 10.23 18.50 2.24
C PHE A 280 9.94 18.98 0.80
N PRO A 281 10.88 19.69 0.13
CA PRO A 281 10.65 20.29 -1.19
C PRO A 281 10.16 19.31 -2.26
N ASP A 282 10.71 18.09 -2.29
CA ASP A 282 10.42 17.10 -3.32
C ASP A 282 8.98 16.57 -3.27
N THR A 283 8.32 16.76 -2.12
CA THR A 283 7.07 16.09 -1.78
C THR A 283 5.94 17.10 -1.58
N ARG A 284 6.29 18.38 -1.34
CA ARG A 284 5.40 19.55 -1.35
C ARG A 284 4.53 19.65 -2.59
N ILE A 285 5.04 19.22 -3.74
CA ILE A 285 4.30 19.28 -5.01
C ILE A 285 2.95 18.54 -4.91
N ALA A 286 2.89 17.44 -4.15
CA ALA A 286 1.67 16.69 -3.93
C ALA A 286 0.63 17.47 -3.10
N LEU A 287 1.05 18.40 -2.24
CA LEU A 287 0.16 19.28 -1.48
C LEU A 287 -0.38 20.46 -2.30
N ILE A 288 0.15 20.69 -3.49
CA ILE A 288 -0.40 21.65 -4.44
C ILE A 288 -1.36 20.91 -5.39
N ILE A 289 -0.86 19.85 -6.03
CA ILE A 289 -1.61 19.07 -7.03
C ILE A 289 -2.82 18.38 -6.39
N GLY A 290 -2.64 17.77 -5.21
CA GLY A 290 -3.67 17.01 -4.52
C GLY A 290 -4.92 17.86 -4.20
N PRO A 291 -4.79 18.96 -3.44
CA PRO A 291 -5.91 19.87 -3.19
C PRO A 291 -6.49 20.49 -4.44
N ALA A 292 -5.65 20.90 -5.42
CA ALA A 292 -6.14 21.41 -6.71
C ALA A 292 -7.03 20.38 -7.43
N TRP A 293 -6.63 19.10 -7.41
CA TRP A 293 -7.41 18.00 -7.95
C TRP A 293 -8.72 17.79 -7.18
N LEU A 294 -8.70 17.82 -5.85
CA LEU A 294 -9.92 17.73 -5.04
C LEU A 294 -10.89 18.89 -5.31
N ILE A 295 -10.37 20.11 -5.43
CA ILE A 295 -11.17 21.30 -5.79
C ILE A 295 -11.81 21.09 -7.18
N LEU A 296 -11.03 20.64 -8.16
CA LEU A 296 -11.55 20.32 -9.49
C LEU A 296 -12.69 19.30 -9.42
N LEU A 297 -12.52 18.22 -8.66
CA LEU A 297 -13.56 17.19 -8.48
C LEU A 297 -14.83 17.77 -7.82
N VAL A 298 -14.67 18.63 -6.81
CA VAL A 298 -15.80 19.32 -6.16
C VAL A 298 -16.53 20.24 -7.14
N VAL A 299 -15.79 21.01 -7.94
CA VAL A 299 -16.38 21.86 -8.99
C VAL A 299 -17.17 21.01 -9.99
N VAL A 300 -16.58 19.91 -10.47
CA VAL A 300 -17.27 18.97 -11.38
C VAL A 300 -18.52 18.37 -10.72
N TYR A 301 -18.47 18.04 -9.43
CA TYR A 301 -19.60 17.50 -8.66
C TYR A 301 -20.79 18.46 -8.60
N TYR A 302 -20.53 19.74 -8.31
CA TYR A 302 -21.58 20.75 -8.30
C TYR A 302 -22.06 21.12 -9.71
N ALA A 303 -21.14 21.30 -10.66
CA ALA A 303 -21.45 21.67 -12.05
C ALA A 303 -22.30 20.60 -12.76
N LYS A 304 -22.05 19.31 -12.51
CA LYS A 304 -22.86 18.21 -13.06
C LYS A 304 -24.16 17.96 -12.27
N GLY A 305 -24.47 18.76 -11.26
CA GLY A 305 -25.69 18.63 -10.45
C GLY A 305 -25.75 17.35 -9.62
N MET A 306 -24.61 16.71 -9.34
CA MET A 306 -24.58 15.42 -8.63
C MET A 306 -25.02 15.55 -7.16
N HIS A 307 -24.79 16.72 -6.55
CA HIS A 307 -25.30 17.10 -5.22
C HIS A 307 -26.82 17.01 -5.08
N LYS A 308 -27.59 17.23 -6.16
CA LYS A 308 -29.06 17.20 -6.13
C LYS A 308 -29.62 15.77 -6.16
N ARG A 309 -28.79 14.78 -6.49
CA ARG A 309 -29.20 13.37 -6.68
C ARG A 309 -29.20 12.58 -5.38
N HIS A 310 -28.40 13.01 -4.39
CA HIS A 310 -28.23 12.36 -3.10
C HIS A 310 -29.03 13.06 -1.99
N ALA A 311 -30.30 13.36 -2.23
CA ALA A 311 -31.22 13.60 -1.13
C ALA A 311 -31.37 12.27 -0.38
N TYR A 312 -30.59 12.09 0.70
CA TYR A 312 -30.73 10.95 1.60
C TYR A 312 -32.22 10.80 1.94
N PRO A 313 -32.86 9.63 1.74
CA PRO A 313 -34.15 9.41 2.35
C PRO A 313 -33.96 9.63 3.85
N SER A 314 -34.66 10.63 4.38
CA SER A 314 -34.66 11.00 5.81
C SER A 314 -34.62 9.76 6.68
N ASP A 315 -33.80 9.78 7.75
CA ASP A 315 -33.38 8.72 8.70
C ASP A 315 -34.40 7.64 9.16
N LYS A 316 -35.64 7.63 8.68
CA LYS A 316 -36.71 6.68 9.03
C LYS A 316 -36.56 5.25 8.50
N LYS A 317 -35.58 4.93 7.64
CA LYS A 317 -35.45 3.58 7.05
C LYS A 317 -34.25 2.74 7.52
N LEU A 318 -33.40 3.24 8.43
CA LEU A 318 -32.30 2.46 9.03
C LEU A 318 -32.72 1.71 10.33
N VAL A 319 -34.02 1.67 10.63
CA VAL A 319 -34.60 1.14 11.87
C VAL A 319 -35.51 -0.08 11.65
N SER A 320 -35.68 -0.58 10.42
CA SER A 320 -36.36 -1.85 10.16
C SER A 320 -35.39 -2.98 9.87
#